data_AF-A0A6N8BRC2-F1
#
_entry.id   AF-A0A6N8BRC2-F1
#
_cell.length_a   1.000
_cell.length_b   1.000
_cell.length_c   1.000
_cell.angle_alpha   90.00
_cell.angle_beta   90.00
_cell.angle_gamma   90.00
#
_symmetry.space_group_name_H-M   'P 1'
#
loop_
_entity.id
_entity.type
_entity.pdbx_description
1 polymer ?
#
loop_
_entity_poly.entity_id
_entity_poly.type
_entity_poly.pdbx_seq_one_letter_code
_entity_poly.pdbx_strand_id
1 'polypeptide(L)'
;MPGWLSRRGLVMRDHAGVDIRARMGWPVTAFKPGKVVRAGDNGAMGISVDIKQDDGMTARYGHMSKTLAKSGQRVEAGEPVGLVGCTGRTTGAHLHFGLLDATGKAIDPLAYLHSADEVLQPDPADIPQVLEAQSCGPVQRGPNGHPVRLGEMLKKMDSYTPPPIPTWNERR
;
A
#
# COMPACT_ATOMS: atom_id res chain seq x y z
N MET A 1 -12.00 41.30 -12.95
CA MET A 1 -12.33 40.78 -11.59
C MET A 1 -13.60 39.93 -11.74
N PRO A 2 -13.79 38.77 -11.09
CA PRO A 2 -13.36 38.31 -9.74
C PRO A 2 -12.73 36.89 -9.80
N GLY A 3 -12.35 36.13 -8.76
CA GLY A 3 -12.44 36.19 -7.31
C GLY A 3 -12.12 34.79 -6.78
N TRP A 4 -10.85 34.50 -6.48
CA TRP A 4 -10.44 33.22 -5.89
C TRP A 4 -9.32 33.45 -4.86
N LEU A 5 -9.72 33.93 -3.67
CA LEU A 5 -8.93 33.76 -2.46
C LEU A 5 -9.87 33.46 -1.28
N SER A 6 -9.87 32.22 -0.82
CA SER A 6 -9.19 31.84 0.43
C SER A 6 -9.90 30.66 1.12
N ARG A 7 -9.13 29.63 1.48
CA ARG A 7 -8.64 29.42 2.85
C ARG A 7 -8.01 28.02 2.99
N ARG A 8 -6.77 28.01 3.51
CA ARG A 8 -6.00 26.87 4.03
C ARG A 8 -5.41 25.88 3.00
N GLY A 9 -4.26 26.26 2.44
CA GLY A 9 -3.08 25.39 2.38
C GLY A 9 -3.17 24.11 1.55
N LEU A 10 -3.62 24.19 0.30
CA LEU A 10 -3.42 23.14 -0.70
C LEU A 10 -1.96 23.17 -1.17
N VAL A 11 -1.09 22.42 -0.49
CA VAL A 11 0.07 21.86 -1.18
C VAL A 11 -0.47 20.73 -2.04
N MET A 12 -0.83 21.04 -3.29
CA MET A 12 -0.94 20.02 -4.36
C MET A 12 0.49 19.53 -4.61
N ARG A 13 0.92 18.59 -3.78
CA ARG A 13 2.09 17.75 -4.07
C ARG A 13 1.60 16.79 -5.15
N ASP A 14 2.28 16.78 -6.30
CA ASP A 14 2.05 15.76 -7.34
C ASP A 14 1.92 14.40 -6.67
N HIS A 15 0.71 13.85 -6.73
CA HIS A 15 0.42 12.56 -6.15
C HIS A 15 0.94 11.52 -7.14
N ALA A 16 2.17 11.04 -6.90
CA ALA A 16 2.91 10.15 -7.80
C ALA A 16 2.38 8.71 -7.81
N GLY A 17 1.05 8.56 -7.74
CA GLY A 17 0.34 7.29 -7.59
C GLY A 17 -1.17 7.48 -7.41
N VAL A 18 -1.87 6.36 -7.25
CA VAL A 18 -3.29 6.27 -6.97
C VAL A 18 -3.52 5.73 -5.56
N ASP A 19 -4.47 6.32 -4.84
CA ASP A 19 -4.92 5.79 -3.55
C ASP A 19 -6.15 4.91 -3.77
N ILE A 20 -6.03 3.63 -3.40
CA ILE A 20 -7.07 2.63 -3.54
C ILE A 20 -7.70 2.41 -2.17
N ARG A 21 -8.99 2.68 -2.07
CA ARG A 21 -9.75 2.50 -0.82
C ARG A 21 -9.74 1.02 -0.43
N ALA A 22 -9.29 0.74 0.78
CA ALA A 22 -9.12 -0.63 1.26
C ALA A 22 -9.26 -0.68 2.78
N ARG A 23 -9.60 -1.85 3.32
CA ARG A 23 -9.64 -2.03 4.78
C ARG A 23 -8.26 -2.36 5.32
N MET A 24 -7.99 -1.92 6.55
CA MET A 24 -6.83 -2.38 7.31
C MET A 24 -6.74 -3.91 7.28
N GLY A 25 -5.55 -4.45 7.00
CA GLY A 25 -5.30 -5.89 6.99
C GLY A 25 -5.64 -6.60 5.68
N TRP A 26 -6.24 -5.92 4.68
CA TRP A 26 -6.43 -6.54 3.38
C TRP A 26 -5.09 -6.92 2.72
N PRO A 27 -4.97 -8.09 2.08
CA PRO A 27 -3.75 -8.50 1.39
C PRO A 27 -3.42 -7.57 0.23
N VAL A 28 -2.19 -7.08 0.21
CA VAL A 28 -1.59 -6.36 -0.91
C VAL A 28 -0.77 -7.33 -1.73
N THR A 29 -1.05 -7.42 -3.02
CA THR A 29 -0.41 -8.38 -3.93
C THR A 29 0.49 -7.70 -4.95
N ALA A 30 1.48 -8.42 -5.44
CA ALA A 30 2.37 -7.93 -6.49
C ALA A 30 1.62 -7.77 -7.82
N PHE A 31 1.67 -6.55 -8.39
CA PHE A 31 1.04 -6.20 -9.67
C PHE A 31 1.59 -7.00 -10.86
N LYS A 32 2.92 -7.22 -10.91
CA LYS A 32 3.60 -8.07 -11.91
C LYS A 32 4.76 -8.82 -11.26
N PRO A 33 5.27 -9.91 -11.87
CA PRO A 33 6.49 -10.55 -11.42
C PRO A 33 7.67 -9.59 -11.41
N GLY A 34 8.57 -9.80 -10.44
CA GLY A 34 9.76 -8.99 -10.31
C GLY A 34 10.52 -9.25 -9.03
N LYS A 35 11.51 -8.40 -8.77
CA LYS A 35 12.35 -8.46 -7.58
C LYS A 35 11.99 -7.33 -6.62
N VAL A 36 11.73 -7.69 -5.37
CA VAL A 36 11.56 -6.73 -4.28
C VAL A 36 12.89 -6.01 -4.06
N VAL A 37 12.93 -4.72 -4.38
CA VAL A 37 14.13 -3.88 -4.19
C VAL A 37 14.10 -3.14 -2.84
N ARG A 38 12.93 -3.09 -2.21
CA ARG A 38 12.74 -2.45 -0.91
C ARG A 38 11.56 -3.08 -0.17
N ALA A 39 11.70 -3.29 1.14
CA ALA A 39 10.62 -3.69 2.05
C ALA A 39 10.88 -3.10 3.45
N GLY A 40 9.95 -2.29 3.97
CA GLY A 40 10.05 -1.68 5.31
C GLY A 40 9.74 -0.18 5.34
N ASP A 41 10.15 0.51 6.42
CA ASP A 41 9.85 1.94 6.67
C ASP A 41 10.44 2.89 5.62
N ASN A 42 9.58 3.66 4.96
CA ASN A 42 9.85 4.59 3.86
C ASN A 42 9.41 6.03 4.18
N GLY A 43 9.50 6.46 5.44
CA GLY A 43 9.23 7.84 5.82
C GLY A 43 7.77 8.25 5.56
N ALA A 44 7.54 9.14 4.59
CA ALA A 44 6.18 9.62 4.28
C ALA A 44 5.27 8.51 3.70
N MET A 45 5.85 7.54 3.00
CA MET A 45 5.14 6.37 2.45
C MET A 45 4.81 5.32 3.52
N GLY A 46 5.32 5.47 4.75
CA GLY A 46 5.13 4.48 5.81
C GLY A 46 5.84 3.17 5.49
N ILE A 47 5.30 2.05 5.95
CA ILE A 47 5.78 0.74 5.55
C ILE A 47 5.45 0.56 4.07
N SER A 48 6.50 0.33 3.27
CA SER A 48 6.39 0.19 1.83
C SER A 48 7.08 -1.07 1.32
N VAL A 49 6.64 -1.51 0.14
CA VAL A 49 7.34 -2.48 -0.70
C VAL A 49 7.54 -1.81 -2.06
N ASP A 50 8.73 -1.94 -2.63
CA ASP A 50 9.00 -1.53 -4.00
C ASP A 50 9.49 -2.76 -4.76
N ILE A 51 8.87 -3.05 -5.91
CA ILE A 51 9.17 -4.20 -6.77
C ILE A 51 9.68 -3.67 -8.10
N LYS A 52 10.93 -3.98 -8.45
CA LYS A 52 11.44 -3.80 -9.81
C LYS A 52 10.90 -4.95 -10.65
N GLN A 53 10.02 -4.61 -11.58
CA GLN A 53 9.32 -5.55 -12.44
C GLN A 53 10.25 -6.01 -13.58
N ASP A 54 9.95 -7.19 -14.13
CA ASP A 54 10.76 -7.78 -15.20
C ASP A 54 10.73 -6.95 -16.51
N ASP A 55 9.71 -6.11 -16.70
CA ASP A 55 9.60 -5.15 -17.81
C ASP A 55 10.41 -3.86 -17.59
N GLY A 56 11.12 -3.76 -16.46
CA GLY A 56 11.93 -2.60 -16.09
C GLY A 56 11.16 -1.51 -15.35
N MET A 57 9.84 -1.59 -15.20
CA MET A 57 9.08 -0.64 -14.37
C MET A 57 9.31 -0.93 -12.88
N THR A 58 8.93 0.01 -12.02
CA THR A 58 8.94 -0.20 -10.56
C THR A 58 7.57 0.10 -9.97
N ALA A 59 6.98 -0.90 -9.33
CA ALA A 59 5.74 -0.76 -8.58
C ALA A 59 6.04 -0.45 -7.11
N ARG A 60 5.34 0.54 -6.55
CA ARG A 60 5.45 0.95 -5.15
C ARG A 60 4.12 0.76 -4.44
N TYR A 61 4.18 0.13 -3.27
CA TYR A 61 3.03 -0.11 -2.40
C TYR A 61 3.31 0.59 -1.07
N GLY A 62 2.46 1.53 -0.69
CA GLY A 62 2.63 2.39 0.49
C GLY A 62 1.55 2.21 1.54
N HIS A 63 1.79 2.84 2.69
CA HIS A 63 0.89 2.92 3.84
C HIS A 63 0.52 1.58 4.48
N MET A 64 1.30 0.52 4.24
CA MET A 64 1.02 -0.82 4.76
C MET A 64 1.12 -0.91 6.28
N SER A 65 0.49 -1.93 6.88
CA SER A 65 0.62 -2.24 8.30
C SER A 65 1.81 -3.19 8.57
N LYS A 66 2.14 -4.03 7.58
CA LYS A 66 3.22 -5.02 7.64
C LYS A 66 3.66 -5.41 6.23
N THR A 67 4.95 -5.73 6.06
CA THR A 67 5.46 -6.41 4.84
C THR A 67 5.45 -7.92 5.04
N LEU A 68 4.99 -8.65 4.04
CA LEU A 68 5.11 -10.12 3.96
C LEU A 68 6.32 -10.52 3.11
N ALA A 69 6.73 -9.66 2.18
CA ALA A 69 7.92 -9.84 1.37
C ALA A 69 9.18 -9.24 2.02
N LYS A 70 10.36 -9.72 1.58
CA LYS A 70 11.68 -9.23 2.00
C LYS A 70 12.44 -8.62 0.83
N SER A 71 13.31 -7.64 1.10
CA SER A 71 14.21 -7.12 0.07
C SER A 71 15.08 -8.25 -0.51
N GLY A 72 15.21 -8.27 -1.83
CA GLY A 72 15.90 -9.32 -2.59
C GLY A 72 15.01 -10.49 -3.02
N GLN A 73 13.81 -10.65 -2.44
CA GLN A 73 12.86 -11.71 -2.81
C GLN A 73 12.37 -11.51 -4.25
N ARG A 74 12.30 -12.59 -5.02
CA ARG A 74 11.55 -12.62 -6.28
C ARG A 74 10.11 -13.01 -5.97
N VAL A 75 9.16 -12.30 -6.58
CA VAL A 75 7.72 -12.49 -6.39
C VAL A 75 7.04 -12.66 -7.73
N GLU A 76 5.95 -13.42 -7.76
CA GLU A 76 5.09 -13.57 -8.93
C GLU A 76 3.89 -12.61 -8.86
N ALA A 77 3.21 -12.38 -10.00
CA ALA A 77 1.98 -11.58 -10.00
C ALA A 77 0.91 -12.24 -9.10
N GLY A 78 0.22 -11.42 -8.30
CA GLY A 78 -0.76 -11.88 -7.33
C GLY A 78 -0.15 -12.39 -6.01
N GLU A 79 1.18 -12.49 -5.89
CA GLU A 79 1.80 -12.94 -4.63
C GLU A 79 1.60 -11.90 -3.52
N PRO A 80 1.15 -12.28 -2.30
CA PRO A 80 1.01 -11.35 -1.19
C PRO A 80 2.37 -10.77 -0.74
N VAL A 81 2.48 -9.45 -0.75
CA VAL A 81 3.71 -8.73 -0.38
C VAL A 81 3.56 -7.90 0.89
N GLY A 82 2.34 -7.68 1.36
CA GLY A 82 2.06 -6.92 2.57
C GLY A 82 0.58 -6.89 2.91
N LEU A 83 0.25 -6.14 3.95
CA LEU A 83 -1.12 -5.91 4.39
C LEU A 83 -1.41 -4.42 4.42
N VAL A 84 -2.61 -4.02 3.96
CA VAL A 84 -3.07 -2.63 4.01
C VAL A 84 -2.99 -2.11 5.44
N GLY A 85 -2.61 -0.84 5.57
CA GLY A 85 -2.42 -0.22 6.87
C GLY A 85 -2.77 1.26 6.88
N CYS A 86 -2.23 1.92 7.90
CA CYS A 86 -2.21 3.36 7.98
C CYS A 86 -0.90 3.83 8.62
N THR A 87 0.22 3.53 7.97
CA THR A 87 1.55 4.00 8.38
C THR A 87 2.04 5.12 7.47
N GLY A 88 2.96 5.96 7.97
CA GLY A 88 3.47 7.11 7.20
C GLY A 88 2.55 8.32 7.31
N ARG A 89 2.37 9.04 6.20
CA ARG A 89 1.57 10.27 6.13
C ARG A 89 0.24 10.00 5.45
N THR A 90 -0.74 9.54 6.23
CA THR A 90 -2.09 9.18 5.79
C THR A 90 -3.10 9.51 6.90
N THR A 91 -4.36 9.75 6.53
CA THR A 91 -5.48 10.06 7.44
C THR A 91 -6.49 8.92 7.58
N GLY A 92 -6.43 7.92 6.69
CA GLY A 92 -7.34 6.77 6.70
C GLY A 92 -6.70 5.54 6.04
N ALA A 93 -7.24 4.36 6.32
CA ALA A 93 -6.76 3.13 5.71
C ALA A 93 -7.01 3.13 4.20
N HIS A 94 -5.93 2.94 3.44
CA HIS A 94 -5.93 2.79 1.99
C HIS A 94 -4.58 2.20 1.54
N LEU A 95 -4.51 1.74 0.30
CA LEU A 95 -3.26 1.41 -0.36
C LEU A 95 -2.85 2.57 -1.26
N HIS A 96 -1.66 3.13 -1.04
CA HIS A 96 -1.04 3.99 -2.05
C HIS A 96 -0.28 3.12 -3.05
N PHE A 97 -0.66 3.17 -4.32
CA PHE A 97 -0.03 2.44 -5.41
C PHE A 97 0.61 3.40 -6.41
N GLY A 98 1.92 3.27 -6.63
CA GLY A 98 2.66 4.08 -7.59
C GLY A 98 3.39 3.24 -8.62
N LEU A 99 3.57 3.77 -9.83
CA LEU A 99 4.40 3.18 -10.87
C LEU A 99 5.48 4.16 -11.29
N LEU A 100 6.69 3.63 -11.49
CA LEU A 100 7.79 4.33 -12.12
C LEU A 100 8.17 3.62 -13.41
N ASP A 101 8.51 4.40 -14.44
CA ASP A 101 9.12 3.84 -15.63
C ASP A 101 10.57 3.36 -15.39
N ALA A 102 11.20 2.81 -16.43
CA ALA A 102 12.57 2.31 -16.34
C ALA A 102 13.61 3.39 -16.00
N THR A 103 13.29 4.68 -16.23
CA THR A 103 14.14 5.83 -15.88
C THR A 103 13.94 6.31 -14.44
N GLY A 104 12.95 5.75 -13.73
CA GLY A 104 12.60 6.13 -12.36
C GLY A 104 11.61 7.29 -12.27
N LYS A 105 11.02 7.73 -13.40
CA LYS A 105 10.01 8.78 -13.43
C LYS A 105 8.65 8.21 -13.06
N ALA A 106 7.90 8.90 -12.20
CA ALA A 106 6.54 8.52 -11.86
C ALA A 106 5.62 8.65 -13.09
N ILE A 107 4.79 7.64 -13.29
CA ILE A 107 3.80 7.56 -14.37
C ILE A 107 2.42 7.29 -13.78
N ASP A 108 1.37 7.65 -14.52
CA ASP A 108 -0.01 7.41 -14.10
C ASP A 108 -0.29 5.89 -14.03
N PRO A 109 -0.59 5.34 -12.84
CA PRO A 109 -0.89 3.92 -12.71
C PRO A 109 -2.20 3.50 -13.37
N LEU A 110 -3.17 4.42 -13.54
CA LEU A 110 -4.48 4.10 -14.12
C LEU A 110 -4.43 3.73 -15.61
N ALA A 111 -3.32 4.06 -16.29
CA ALA A 111 -3.07 3.58 -17.64
C ALA A 111 -2.72 2.08 -17.71
N TYR A 112 -2.36 1.47 -16.57
CA TYR A 112 -1.87 0.08 -16.48
C TYR A 112 -2.70 -0.79 -15.53
N LEU A 113 -3.28 -0.21 -14.49
CA LEU A 113 -4.11 -0.90 -13.50
C LEU A 113 -5.55 -0.93 -14.00
N HIS A 114 -6.07 -2.11 -14.37
CA HIS A 114 -7.44 -2.23 -14.89
C HIS A 114 -8.47 -2.42 -13.77
N SER A 115 -8.05 -3.00 -12.64
CA SER A 115 -8.90 -3.27 -11.49
C SER A 115 -8.11 -3.19 -10.17
N ALA A 116 -8.81 -2.92 -9.07
CA ALA A 116 -8.19 -2.96 -7.73
C ALA A 116 -7.71 -4.37 -7.36
N ASP A 117 -8.35 -5.41 -7.91
CA ASP A 117 -8.08 -6.83 -7.61
C ASP A 117 -6.69 -7.30 -8.06
N GLU A 118 -6.04 -6.53 -8.92
CA GLU A 118 -4.65 -6.77 -9.37
C GLU A 118 -3.61 -6.46 -8.28
N VAL A 119 -3.97 -5.62 -7.30
CA VAL A 119 -3.07 -5.18 -6.22
C VAL A 119 -3.66 -5.37 -4.82
N LEU A 120 -4.94 -5.71 -4.72
CA LEU A 120 -5.64 -6.04 -3.49
C LEU A 120 -6.43 -7.32 -3.68
N GLN A 121 -6.12 -8.36 -2.92
CA GLN A 121 -6.86 -9.63 -3.00
C GLN A 121 -7.44 -10.00 -1.63
N PRO A 122 -8.46 -9.26 -1.14
CA PRO A 122 -9.19 -9.68 0.05
C PRO A 122 -9.96 -10.97 -0.21
N ASP A 123 -10.23 -11.74 0.85
CA ASP A 123 -11.21 -12.81 0.77
C ASP A 123 -12.57 -12.19 0.39
N PRO A 124 -13.29 -12.72 -0.62
CA PRO A 124 -14.64 -12.23 -0.96
C PRO A 124 -15.59 -12.16 0.24
N ALA A 125 -15.44 -13.04 1.23
CA ALA A 125 -16.23 -13.01 2.46
C ALA A 125 -15.91 -11.82 3.37
N ASP A 126 -14.73 -11.21 3.24
CA ASP A 126 -14.26 -10.07 4.04
C ASP A 126 -14.59 -8.69 3.40
N ILE A 127 -15.16 -8.69 2.19
CA ILE A 127 -15.58 -7.49 1.48
C ILE A 127 -16.94 -7.04 2.01
N PRO A 128 -17.03 -5.88 2.71
CA PRO A 128 -18.31 -5.40 3.21
C PRO A 128 -19.17 -4.89 2.04
N GLN A 129 -20.49 -4.93 2.21
CA GLN A 129 -21.43 -4.34 1.24
C GLN A 129 -21.20 -2.84 1.02
N VAL A 130 -20.71 -2.14 2.06
CA VAL A 130 -20.29 -0.73 1.99
C VAL A 130 -18.90 -0.59 2.60
N LEU A 131 -17.96 -0.07 1.82
CA LEU A 131 -16.58 0.16 2.29
C LEU A 131 -16.47 1.52 2.99
N GLU A 132 -16.77 1.56 4.29
CA GLU A 132 -16.66 2.77 5.10
C GLU A 132 -15.20 3.20 5.30
N ALA A 133 -14.98 4.52 5.39
CA ALA A 133 -13.64 5.08 5.57
C ALA A 133 -13.14 4.76 6.99
N GLN A 134 -12.08 3.96 7.09
CA GLN A 134 -11.49 3.63 8.38
C GLN A 134 -10.44 4.67 8.73
N SER A 135 -10.64 5.39 9.84
CA SER A 135 -9.62 6.28 10.38
C SER A 135 -8.48 5.47 10.99
N CYS A 136 -7.29 6.05 11.05
CA CYS A 136 -6.08 5.38 11.53
C CYS A 136 -6.02 5.20 13.06
N GLY A 137 -7.13 5.43 13.75
CA GLY A 137 -7.18 5.56 15.21
C GLY A 137 -6.56 6.87 15.71
N PRO A 138 -6.58 7.11 17.04
CA PRO A 138 -5.90 8.25 17.64
C PRO A 138 -4.38 8.12 17.48
N VAL A 139 -3.71 9.20 17.08
CA VAL A 139 -2.25 9.30 17.13
C VAL A 139 -1.81 9.20 18.59
N GLN A 140 -1.26 8.06 19.01
CA GLN A 140 -0.67 7.95 20.35
C GLN A 140 0.54 8.90 20.41
N ARG A 141 0.68 9.67 21.49
CA ARG A 141 1.82 10.57 21.70
C ARG A 141 2.71 9.97 22.78
N GLY A 142 4.00 9.90 22.50
CA GLY A 142 4.98 9.36 23.43
C GLY A 142 5.30 10.32 24.58
N PRO A 143 6.14 9.91 25.54
CA PRO A 143 6.54 10.73 26.69
C PRO A 143 7.14 12.09 26.30
N ASN A 144 7.71 12.18 25.09
CA ASN A 144 8.35 13.37 24.55
C ASN A 144 7.40 14.25 23.72
N GLY A 145 6.08 14.00 23.73
CA GLY A 145 5.08 14.72 22.95
C GLY A 145 5.08 14.44 21.44
N HIS A 146 6.09 13.70 20.95
CA HIS A 146 6.18 13.23 19.58
C HIS A 146 5.11 12.15 19.28
N PRO A 147 4.52 12.15 18.08
CA PRO A 147 3.65 11.08 17.61
C PRO A 147 4.37 9.73 17.72
N VAL A 148 3.89 8.85 18.60
CA VAL A 148 4.25 7.44 18.61
C VAL A 148 3.31 6.75 17.63
N ARG A 149 3.86 6.38 16.49
CA ARG A 149 3.10 5.65 15.46
C ARG A 149 2.73 4.28 16.02
N LEU A 150 1.49 3.87 15.80
CA LEU A 150 0.91 2.56 16.17
C LEU A 150 1.74 1.35 15.72
N GLY A 151 2.81 1.54 14.93
CA GLY A 151 3.77 0.52 14.53
C GLY A 151 4.38 -0.27 15.70
N GLU A 152 4.48 0.29 16.92
CA GLU A 152 4.88 -0.51 18.09
C GLU A 152 3.77 -1.47 18.61
N MET A 153 2.49 -1.12 18.42
CA MET A 153 1.36 -2.01 18.73
C MET A 153 1.10 -3.01 17.60
N LEU A 154 1.26 -2.61 16.33
CA LEU A 154 1.03 -3.49 15.16
C LEU A 154 2.15 -4.52 14.97
N LYS A 155 3.34 -4.30 15.55
CA LYS A 155 4.36 -5.33 15.73
C LYS A 155 3.87 -6.54 16.53
N LYS A 156 2.72 -6.47 17.23
CA LYS A 156 2.12 -7.59 17.97
C LYS A 156 1.10 -8.40 17.16
N MET A 157 0.85 -8.08 15.88
CA MET A 157 0.08 -8.96 14.97
C MET A 157 1.00 -9.99 14.30
N ASP A 158 1.73 -10.74 15.12
CA ASP A 158 2.61 -11.84 14.69
C ASP A 158 1.83 -13.10 14.28
N SER A 159 0.51 -13.12 14.48
CA SER A 159 -0.34 -14.30 14.27
C SER A 159 -1.07 -14.36 12.91
N TYR A 160 -0.80 -13.45 11.97
CA TYR A 160 -1.34 -13.60 10.62
C TYR A 160 -0.53 -14.66 9.85
N THR A 161 -1.07 -15.87 9.78
CA THR A 161 -0.66 -16.89 8.81
C THR A 161 -1.54 -16.73 7.57
N PRO A 162 -1.00 -16.29 6.42
CA PRO A 162 -1.78 -16.22 5.20
C PRO A 162 -2.31 -17.63 4.84
N PRO A 163 -3.52 -17.75 4.27
CA PRO A 163 -4.00 -19.03 3.76
C PRO A 163 -3.01 -19.60 2.73
N PRO A 164 -2.93 -20.93 2.58
CA PRO A 164 -2.06 -21.55 1.58
C PRO A 164 -2.39 -21.01 0.19
N ILE A 165 -1.35 -20.60 -0.54
CA ILE A 165 -1.46 -20.03 -1.88
C ILE A 165 -2.01 -21.13 -2.81
N PRO A 166 -3.18 -20.96 -3.45
CA PRO A 166 -3.63 -21.93 -4.44
C PRO A 166 -2.62 -21.95 -5.59
N THR A 167 -2.10 -23.14 -5.90
CA THR A 167 -1.18 -23.28 -7.02
C THR A 167 -1.95 -22.97 -8.31
N TRP A 168 -1.29 -22.28 -9.24
CA TRP A 168 -1.89 -21.76 -10.49
C TRP A 168 -2.53 -22.83 -11.40
N ASN A 169 -2.42 -24.11 -11.04
CA ASN A 169 -2.96 -25.26 -11.78
C ASN A 169 -4.32 -25.79 -11.28
N GLU A 170 -4.95 -25.20 -10.26
CA GLU A 170 -6.19 -25.76 -9.68
C GLU A 170 -7.49 -25.04 -10.11
N ARG A 171 -7.46 -24.21 -11.15
CA ARG A 171 -8.68 -23.74 -11.82
C ARG A 171 -8.70 -24.12 -13.30
N ARG A 172 -9.05 -25.38 -13.56
CA ARG A 172 -9.68 -25.84 -14.81
C ARG A 172 -10.86 -26.73 -14.48
#